data_AF-A0A7H0TIT8-F1
#
_entry.id   AF-A0A7H0TIT8-F1
#
_cell.length_a   1.000
_cell.length_b   1.000
_cell.length_c   1.000
_cell.angle_alpha   90.00
_cell.angle_beta   90.00
_cell.angle_gamma   90.00
#
_symmetry.space_group_name_H-M   'P 1'
#
loop_
_entity.id
_entity.type
_entity.pdbx_description
1 polymer ?
#
loop_
_entity_poly.entity_id
_entity_poly.type
_entity_poly.pdbx_seq_one_letter_code
_entity_poly.pdbx_strand_id
1 'polypeptide(L)'
;EEQAQELLNNVNYFGTMLVYAGKADGLVSGAAHSTADTVRPALQIIKTKPGVSKTSGIFFMIKGDQQYIFGDCAINPELGASDLAEIAVESAKSAQSFGMNPRVAMLS
;
A
#
# COMPACT_ATOMS: atom_id res chain seq x y z
N GLU A 1 -21.28 -15.51 -11.32
CA GLU A 1 -20.75 -16.52 -10.38
C GLU A 1 -19.52 -17.22 -10.96
N GLU A 2 -19.61 -17.74 -12.18
CA GLU A 2 -18.50 -18.40 -12.90
C GLU A 2 -17.21 -17.56 -12.99
N GLN A 3 -17.30 -16.28 -13.37
CA GLN A 3 -16.14 -15.37 -13.42
C GLN A 3 -15.41 -15.20 -12.08
N ALA A 4 -16.16 -15.21 -10.96
CA ALA A 4 -15.57 -15.10 -9.64
C ALA A 4 -14.82 -16.38 -9.25
N GLN A 5 -15.37 -17.54 -9.60
CA GLN A 5 -14.71 -18.84 -9.40
C GLN A 5 -13.43 -18.94 -10.23
N GLU A 6 -13.44 -18.45 -11.47
CA GLU A 6 -12.26 -18.42 -12.33
C GLU A 6 -11.17 -17.49 -11.77
N LEU A 7 -11.54 -16.27 -11.35
CA LEU A 7 -10.61 -15.32 -10.74
C LEU A 7 -9.96 -15.87 -9.47
N LEU A 8 -10.69 -16.65 -8.68
CA LEU A 8 -10.18 -17.30 -7.47
C LEU A 8 -9.16 -18.42 -7.76
N ASN A 9 -8.98 -18.86 -9.01
CA ASN A 9 -7.86 -19.72 -9.38
C ASN A 9 -6.54 -18.93 -9.52
N ASN A 10 -6.59 -17.60 -9.62
CA ASN A 10 -5.40 -16.75 -9.58
C ASN A 10 -4.92 -16.58 -8.12
N VAL A 11 -3.65 -16.89 -7.86
CA VAL A 11 -3.08 -16.88 -6.50
C VAL A 11 -3.15 -15.52 -5.80
N ASN A 12 -3.04 -14.40 -6.54
CA ASN A 12 -3.15 -13.07 -5.94
C ASN A 12 -4.58 -12.76 -5.52
N TYR A 13 -5.58 -13.13 -6.33
CA TYR A 13 -6.99 -12.96 -5.96
C TYR A 13 -7.38 -13.89 -4.81
N PHE A 14 -6.97 -15.17 -4.87
CA PHE A 14 -7.23 -16.13 -3.81
C PHE A 14 -6.64 -15.67 -2.47
N GLY A 15 -5.35 -15.31 -2.47
CA GLY A 15 -4.69 -14.80 -1.27
C GLY A 15 -5.34 -13.52 -0.73
N THR A 16 -5.72 -12.59 -1.61
CA THR A 16 -6.44 -11.37 -1.21
C THR A 16 -7.78 -11.70 -0.55
N MET A 17 -8.50 -12.71 -1.06
CA MET A 17 -9.75 -13.18 -0.48
C MET A 17 -9.56 -13.87 0.88
N LEU A 18 -8.45 -14.58 1.09
CA LEU A 18 -8.12 -15.11 2.42
C LEU A 18 -7.94 -13.98 3.44
N VAL A 19 -7.26 -12.89 3.06
CA VAL A 19 -7.11 -11.70 3.92
C VAL A 19 -8.48 -11.07 4.19
N TYR A 20 -9.25 -10.82 3.14
CA TYR A 20 -10.58 -10.20 3.26
C TYR A 20 -11.55 -11.03 4.12
N ALA A 21 -11.49 -12.36 4.04
CA ALA A 21 -12.32 -13.28 4.82
C ALA A 21 -11.79 -13.54 6.26
N GLY A 22 -10.75 -12.83 6.70
CA GLY A 22 -10.16 -12.98 8.02
C GLY A 22 -9.49 -14.34 8.25
N LYS A 23 -9.01 -14.98 7.18
CA LYS A 23 -8.24 -16.24 7.23
C LYS A 23 -6.73 -16.01 7.20
N ALA A 24 -6.30 -14.79 6.89
CA ALA A 24 -4.93 -14.30 6.97
C ALA A 24 -4.94 -12.80 7.34
N ASP A 25 -3.85 -12.30 7.92
CA ASP A 25 -3.76 -10.90 8.36
C ASP A 25 -3.15 -9.95 7.30
N GLY A 26 -2.50 -10.51 6.28
CA GLY A 26 -1.85 -9.75 5.22
C GLY A 26 -1.37 -10.64 4.07
N LEU A 27 -0.95 -10.00 2.98
CA LEU A 27 -0.47 -10.68 1.77
C LEU A 27 0.82 -10.04 1.28
N VAL A 28 1.79 -10.89 0.93
CA VAL A 28 3.04 -10.49 0.25
C VAL A 28 3.13 -11.26 -1.06
N SER A 29 3.26 -10.53 -2.18
CA SER A 29 3.43 -11.07 -3.53
C SER A 29 4.37 -10.16 -4.32
N GLY A 30 4.48 -10.37 -5.64
CA GLY A 30 5.29 -9.54 -6.54
C GLY A 30 6.66 -10.11 -6.90
N ALA A 31 7.09 -11.22 -6.29
CA ALA A 31 8.35 -11.87 -6.67
C ALA A 31 8.34 -12.43 -8.10
N ALA A 32 7.17 -12.90 -8.56
CA ALA A 32 6.96 -13.46 -9.90
C ALA A 32 5.84 -12.75 -10.68
N HIS A 33 5.32 -11.64 -10.16
CA HIS A 33 4.17 -10.92 -10.71
C HIS A 33 4.45 -9.42 -10.73
N SER A 34 3.79 -8.68 -11.63
CA SER A 34 3.96 -7.23 -11.65
C SER A 34 3.37 -6.57 -10.39
N THR A 35 3.83 -5.37 -10.05
CA THR A 35 3.23 -4.54 -8.99
C THR A 35 1.72 -4.36 -9.22
N ALA A 36 1.32 -4.19 -10.48
CA ALA A 36 -0.09 -4.04 -10.86
C ALA A 36 -0.91 -5.30 -10.55
N ASP A 37 -0.36 -6.50 -10.76
CA ASP A 37 -1.06 -7.76 -10.47
C ASP A 37 -1.27 -8.00 -8.97
N THR A 38 -0.44 -7.40 -8.11
CA THR A 38 -0.59 -7.47 -6.65
C THR A 38 -1.56 -6.39 -6.15
N VAL A 39 -1.40 -5.14 -6.60
CA VAL A 39 -2.23 -4.01 -6.14
C VAL A 39 -3.67 -4.08 -6.64
N ARG A 40 -3.91 -4.59 -7.85
CA ARG A 40 -5.25 -4.66 -8.45
C ARG A 40 -6.27 -5.43 -7.60
N PRO A 41 -6.06 -6.69 -7.22
CA PRO A 41 -7.00 -7.40 -6.36
C PRO A 41 -7.13 -6.75 -4.98
N ALA A 42 -6.02 -6.24 -4.41
CA ALA A 42 -6.06 -5.54 -3.13
C ALA A 42 -7.01 -4.32 -3.17
N LEU A 43 -6.97 -3.50 -4.22
CA LEU A 43 -7.86 -2.35 -4.39
C LEU A 43 -9.31 -2.74 -4.70
N GLN A 44 -9.52 -3.83 -5.44
CA GLN A 44 -10.88 -4.31 -5.76
C GLN A 44 -11.60 -4.92 -4.55
N ILE A 45 -10.86 -5.64 -3.70
CA ILE A 45 -11.43 -6.48 -2.64
C ILE A 45 -11.26 -5.83 -1.25
N ILE A 46 -10.02 -5.50 -0.85
CA ILE A 46 -9.71 -4.97 0.49
C ILE A 46 -10.04 -3.47 0.57
N LYS A 47 -9.71 -2.72 -0.49
CA LYS A 47 -9.90 -1.26 -0.62
C LYS A 47 -9.02 -0.44 0.35
N THR A 48 -9.12 0.87 0.23
CA THR A 48 -8.47 1.83 1.14
C THR A 48 -9.25 1.96 2.45
N LYS A 49 -8.58 2.49 3.49
CA LYS A 49 -9.23 2.83 4.75
C LYS A 49 -10.24 3.98 4.54
N PRO A 50 -11.29 4.09 5.39
CA PRO A 50 -12.18 5.25 5.36
C PRO A 50 -11.41 6.57 5.46
N GLY A 51 -11.70 7.51 4.56
CA GLY A 51 -11.00 8.80 4.49
C GLY A 51 -9.67 8.78 3.73
N VAL A 52 -9.27 7.64 3.16
CA VAL A 52 -8.09 7.52 2.28
C VAL A 52 -8.57 7.20 0.87
N SER A 53 -8.16 8.01 -0.10
CA SER A 53 -8.60 7.91 -1.49
C SER A 53 -7.69 7.04 -2.35
N LYS A 54 -6.37 7.01 -2.07
CA LYS A 54 -5.38 6.26 -2.87
C LYS A 54 -4.35 5.57 -1.99
N THR A 55 -3.69 4.55 -2.56
CA THR A 55 -2.51 3.94 -1.94
C THR A 55 -1.24 4.66 -2.37
N SER A 56 -0.21 4.62 -1.53
CA SER A 56 1.10 5.21 -1.80
C SER A 56 2.21 4.24 -1.42
N GLY A 57 3.32 4.24 -2.15
CA GLY A 57 4.49 3.44 -1.86
C GLY A 57 5.53 4.23 -1.08
N ILE A 58 5.88 3.76 0.12
CA ILE A 58 6.93 4.36 0.94
C ILE A 58 8.18 3.48 0.98
N PHE A 59 9.34 4.12 1.11
CA PHE A 59 10.63 3.45 1.32
C PHE A 59 11.25 3.86 2.64
N PHE A 60 11.84 2.90 3.34
CA PHE A 60 12.76 3.16 4.43
C PHE A 60 14.15 3.46 3.89
N MET A 61 14.67 4.64 4.20
CA MET A 61 16.04 5.04 3.87
C MET A 61 16.88 4.96 5.14
N ILE A 62 17.72 3.93 5.25
CA ILE A 62 18.48 3.63 6.46
C ILE A 62 19.98 3.72 6.17
N LYS A 63 20.71 4.47 7.00
CA LYS A 63 22.18 4.57 6.95
C LYS A 63 22.76 4.79 8.34
N GLY A 64 23.42 3.77 8.89
CA GLY A 64 23.84 3.80 10.29
C GLY A 64 22.63 4.00 11.20
N ASP A 65 22.69 4.97 12.11
CA ASP A 65 21.60 5.31 13.03
C ASP A 65 20.54 6.24 12.43
N GLN A 66 20.68 6.61 11.15
CA GLN A 66 19.71 7.46 10.45
C GLN A 66 18.62 6.62 9.80
N GLN A 67 17.36 6.97 10.05
CA GLN A 67 16.19 6.34 9.46
C GLN A 67 15.22 7.40 8.95
N TYR A 68 14.90 7.37 7.66
CA TYR A 68 13.91 8.23 7.03
C TYR A 68 12.84 7.40 6.33
N ILE A 69 11.69 8.03 6.07
CA ILE A 69 10.66 7.52 5.16
C ILE A 69 10.55 8.47 3.98
N PHE A 70 10.66 7.94 2.77
CA PHE A 70 10.37 8.67 1.52
C PHE A 70 9.04 8.17 0.94
N GLY A 71 8.18 9.08 0.49
CA GLY A 71 6.90 8.72 -0.14
C GLY A 71 6.28 9.89 -0.90
N ASP A 72 5.48 9.65 -1.94
CA ASP A 72 5.30 8.38 -2.67
C ASP A 72 6.43 8.21 -3.69
N CYS A 73 6.98 7.00 -3.79
CA CYS A 73 8.07 6.68 -4.73
C CYS A 73 7.76 5.49 -5.65
N ALA A 74 6.52 4.99 -5.70
CA ALA A 74 6.22 3.77 -6.46
C ALA A 74 4.85 3.70 -7.16
N ILE A 75 3.81 4.35 -6.63
CA ILE A 75 2.42 4.06 -7.07
C ILE A 75 1.86 5.13 -7.99
N ASN A 76 1.94 6.40 -7.60
CA ASN A 76 1.22 7.47 -8.27
C ASN A 76 2.14 8.30 -9.17
N PRO A 77 1.96 8.27 -10.50
CA PRO A 77 2.79 9.04 -11.43
C PRO A 77 2.44 10.54 -11.43
N GLU A 78 1.18 10.87 -11.16
CA GLU A 78 0.68 12.24 -11.11
C GLU A 78 -0.05 12.44 -9.77
N LEU A 79 0.28 13.52 -9.08
CA LEU A 79 -0.23 13.84 -7.74
C LEU A 79 -0.72 15.29 -7.70
N GLY A 80 -1.95 15.47 -7.22
CA GLY A 80 -2.47 16.79 -6.86
C GLY A 80 -2.13 17.17 -5.42
N ALA A 81 -2.42 18.42 -5.04
CA ALA A 81 -2.19 18.91 -3.68
C ALA A 81 -2.92 18.08 -2.60
N SER A 82 -4.15 17.61 -2.89
CA SER A 82 -4.90 16.75 -1.99
C SER A 82 -4.25 15.37 -1.82
N ASP A 83 -3.72 14.80 -2.91
CA ASP A 83 -3.03 13.50 -2.85
C ASP A 83 -1.73 13.62 -2.04
N LEU A 84 -0.96 14.70 -2.24
CA LEU A 84 0.27 14.96 -1.48
C LEU A 84 -0.02 15.14 0.02
N ALA A 85 -1.10 15.84 0.39
CA ALA A 85 -1.53 15.98 1.78
C ALA A 85 -1.94 14.62 2.38
N GLU A 86 -2.65 13.78 1.62
CA GLU A 86 -3.03 12.43 2.05
C GLU A 86 -1.79 11.54 2.25
N ILE A 87 -0.85 11.55 1.30
CA ILE A 87 0.42 10.81 1.39
C ILE A 87 1.22 11.25 2.62
N ALA A 88 1.28 12.54 2.92
CA ALA A 88 1.95 13.05 4.10
C ALA A 88 1.37 12.48 5.39
N VAL A 89 0.04 12.46 5.50
CA VAL A 89 -0.68 11.92 6.67
C VAL A 89 -0.50 10.40 6.79
N GLU A 90 -0.67 9.65 5.71
CA GLU A 90 -0.54 8.18 5.74
C GLU A 90 0.92 7.72 5.90
N SER A 91 1.89 8.47 5.38
CA SER A 91 3.32 8.23 5.62
C SER A 91 3.67 8.47 7.09
N ALA A 92 3.11 9.49 7.73
CA ALA A 92 3.30 9.74 9.17
C ALA A 92 2.71 8.62 10.03
N LYS A 93 1.51 8.12 9.70
CA LYS A 93 0.89 6.97 10.39
C LYS A 93 1.71 5.68 10.20
N SER A 94 2.26 5.49 9.01
CA SER A 94 3.18 4.39 8.73
C SER A 94 4.42 4.52 9.60
N ALA A 95 5.06 5.69 9.67
CA ALA A 95 6.21 5.96 10.54
C ALA A 95 5.92 5.61 12.02
N GLN A 96 4.77 6.03 12.54
CA GLN A 96 4.35 5.72 13.90
C GLN A 96 4.20 4.21 14.15
N SER A 97 3.68 3.47 13.16
CA SER A 97 3.52 2.01 13.26
C SER A 97 4.86 1.27 13.38
N PHE A 98 5.95 1.90 12.91
CA PHE A 98 7.34 1.43 13.08
C PHE A 98 8.07 2.09 14.26
N GLY A 99 7.36 2.76 15.17
CA GLY A 99 7.93 3.35 16.39
C GLY A 99 8.66 4.67 16.20
N MET A 100 8.55 5.32 15.04
CA MET A 100 9.14 6.63 14.80
C MET A 100 8.27 7.76 15.35
N ASN A 101 8.88 8.88 15.77
CA ASN A 101 8.17 10.13 16.02
C ASN A 101 8.14 10.97 14.73
N PRO A 102 7.03 11.00 13.97
CA PRO A 102 7.00 11.56 12.63
C PRO A 102 7.21 13.07 12.63
N ARG A 103 8.15 13.53 11.80
CA ARG A 103 8.34 14.93 11.43
C ARG A 103 8.30 15.03 9.91
N VAL A 104 7.17 15.45 9.37
CA VAL A 104 6.93 15.43 7.93
C VAL A 104 7.43 16.72 7.30
N ALA A 105 8.19 16.61 6.21
CA ALA A 105 8.60 17.72 5.37
C ALA A 105 8.04 17.51 3.95
N MET A 106 7.28 18.48 3.46
CA MET A 106 6.78 18.50 2.08
C MET A 106 7.86 19.12 1.20
N LEU A 107 8.45 18.33 0.31
CA LEU A 107 9.43 18.82 -0.67
C LEU A 107 8.73 19.49 -1.86
N SER A 108 9.47 20.34 -2.59
CA SER A 108 8.97 21.11 -3.74
C SER A 108 9.95 21.12 -4.90
#